data_AF-A0A0Q5L667-F1
#
_entry.id   AF-A0A0Q5L667-F1
#
_cell.length_a   1.000
_cell.length_b   1.000
_cell.length_c   1.000
_cell.angle_alpha   90.00
_cell.angle_beta   90.00
_cell.angle_gamma   90.00
#
_symmetry.space_group_name_H-M   'P 1'
#
loop_
_entity.id
_entity.type
_entity.pdbx_description
1 polymer ?
#
loop_
_entity_poly.entity_id
_entity_poly.type
_entity_poly.pdbx_seq_one_letter_code
_entity_poly.pdbx_strand_id
1 'polypeptide(L)'
;MHVQNHGRGRAALGFIGVGALLALTACAPSPEAGTTSSPTPETSEPTPYAGPVVFVGDELDGFLLTPSEITGLLPEATDIGDVSPVLEQISDGGGMPATPAICDALYAEQSLGTVGARTVEWKVPTDPDYGSGELYILQFADEAQAQSRMDQLLQAAQQCGQFTKEAPATFDAVIPESADDVSAFAGTLIDVDAGYDWRVFHAFASTGNVIVQVMQPFTGDRSFDAEAAALLLQSRAAEARADLIEALTENPPVAEEESSTDPGALWSDWKIEVGGVGPLRLGAEVEDALAAAGGAEVIDPTYSGGPWTLVDPEGDGTILVQPVEDGSAVWSVTVGDARSLDSVQDGAALPARGDIRIGAPVASAIAAFPGGTIVDVVSSGEDFYAVTTRDGQVFRFVSDRDVVEDDAVIVGITVEDATARKAAVFS
;
A
#
# COMPACT_ATOMS: atom_id res chain seq x y z
N MET A 1 -47.62 -7.98 23.00
CA MET A 1 -48.94 -7.86 22.35
C MET A 1 -48.82 -8.56 21.00
N HIS A 2 -49.53 -9.67 20.84
CA HIS A 2 -49.63 -10.45 19.59
C HIS A 2 -50.18 -9.60 18.44
N VAL A 3 -49.63 -9.74 17.24
CA VAL A 3 -50.36 -10.18 16.03
C VAL A 3 -49.40 -11.00 15.14
N GLN A 4 -49.96 -12.04 14.54
CA GLN A 4 -49.35 -13.19 13.88
C GLN A 4 -49.73 -13.18 12.38
N ASN A 5 -48.94 -13.92 11.57
CA ASN A 5 -49.33 -14.67 10.35
C ASN A 5 -49.61 -13.87 9.05
N HIS A 6 -49.35 -14.34 7.81
CA HIS A 6 -49.18 -15.66 7.16
C HIS A 6 -48.19 -15.50 5.96
N GLY A 7 -47.59 -16.49 5.28
CA GLY A 7 -47.72 -17.95 5.15
C GLY A 7 -46.65 -18.42 4.12
N ARG A 8 -45.94 -19.54 4.30
CA ARG A 8 -46.22 -20.95 3.90
C ARG A 8 -46.32 -21.26 2.38
N GLY A 9 -45.41 -22.14 1.94
CA GLY A 9 -45.50 -23.06 0.78
C GLY A 9 -44.09 -23.43 0.30
N ARG A 10 -43.41 -24.55 0.65
CA ARG A 10 -43.61 -26.02 0.59
C ARG A 10 -43.64 -26.65 -0.83
N ALA A 11 -42.75 -27.65 -0.95
CA ALA A 11 -42.73 -28.84 -1.84
C ALA A 11 -42.14 -28.65 -3.26
N ALA A 12 -41.50 -29.62 -3.93
CA ALA A 12 -40.86 -30.90 -3.59
C ALA A 12 -40.26 -31.50 -4.90
N LEU A 13 -39.20 -32.30 -4.75
CA LEU A 13 -38.71 -33.45 -5.56
C LEU A 13 -39.40 -33.84 -6.89
N GLY A 14 -38.58 -34.25 -7.88
CA GLY A 14 -39.00 -35.12 -8.99
C GLY A 14 -37.83 -35.71 -9.80
N PHE A 15 -37.76 -37.03 -9.88
CA PHE A 15 -36.69 -37.90 -10.38
C PHE A 15 -37.17 -38.69 -11.63
N ILE A 16 -36.22 -39.07 -12.52
CA ILE A 16 -36.20 -40.18 -13.52
C ILE A 16 -37.25 -40.24 -14.65
N GLY A 17 -36.76 -40.46 -15.88
CA GLY A 17 -37.52 -41.09 -16.97
C GLY A 17 -36.66 -41.62 -18.12
N VAL A 18 -36.29 -42.91 -18.04
CA VAL A 18 -35.72 -43.72 -19.12
C VAL A 18 -36.81 -44.04 -20.16
N GLY A 19 -36.48 -44.00 -21.46
CA GLY A 19 -37.35 -44.49 -22.53
C GLY A 19 -36.54 -44.97 -23.73
N ALA A 20 -36.55 -46.28 -23.96
CA ALA A 20 -35.86 -46.95 -25.05
C ALA A 20 -36.83 -47.39 -26.19
N LEU A 21 -36.25 -47.45 -27.39
CA LEU A 21 -36.55 -48.29 -28.57
C LEU A 21 -37.82 -48.04 -29.42
N LEU A 22 -37.59 -47.85 -30.73
CA LEU A 22 -37.95 -48.85 -31.75
C LEU A 22 -37.22 -48.60 -33.09
N ALA A 23 -36.87 -49.70 -33.74
CA ALA A 23 -36.00 -49.83 -34.90
C ALA A 23 -36.75 -49.82 -36.24
N LEU A 24 -36.08 -49.43 -37.33
CA LEU A 24 -36.31 -49.97 -38.68
C LEU A 24 -34.99 -50.06 -39.47
N THR A 25 -34.84 -51.21 -40.12
CA THR A 25 -33.69 -51.74 -40.87
C THR A 25 -33.69 -51.31 -42.34
N ALA A 26 -32.50 -51.11 -42.96
CA ALA A 26 -32.01 -51.85 -44.14
C ALA A 26 -30.84 -51.16 -44.91
N CYS A 27 -29.84 -51.98 -45.24
CA CYS A 27 -28.90 -51.94 -46.37
C CYS A 27 -27.69 -50.97 -46.40
N ALA A 28 -26.50 -51.58 -46.24
CA ALA A 28 -25.13 -51.10 -46.49
C ALA A 28 -24.81 -50.97 -48.02
N PRO A 29 -23.59 -50.60 -48.52
CA PRO A 29 -22.28 -50.44 -47.84
C PRO A 29 -21.30 -49.34 -48.37
N SER A 30 -20.35 -48.89 -47.54
CA SER A 30 -18.90 -48.86 -47.85
C SER A 30 -18.08 -48.31 -46.65
N PRO A 31 -16.83 -48.75 -46.45
CA PRO A 31 -16.09 -48.54 -45.20
C PRO A 31 -15.44 -47.16 -45.18
N GLU A 32 -15.82 -46.32 -44.23
CA GLU A 32 -15.11 -45.08 -43.92
C GLU A 32 -14.19 -45.29 -42.72
N ALA A 33 -13.04 -44.64 -42.78
CA ALA A 33 -11.86 -44.86 -41.96
C ALA A 33 -12.15 -44.87 -40.45
N GLY A 34 -11.42 -45.73 -39.73
CA GLY A 34 -11.50 -45.81 -38.27
C GLY A 34 -11.33 -44.43 -37.65
N THR A 35 -12.34 -44.01 -36.90
CA THR A 35 -12.28 -42.84 -36.04
C THR A 35 -11.24 -43.11 -34.95
N THR A 36 -10.05 -42.54 -35.12
CA THR A 36 -9.14 -42.27 -34.01
C THR A 36 -9.89 -41.45 -32.99
N SER A 37 -10.05 -41.99 -31.79
CA SER A 37 -10.50 -41.26 -30.61
C SER A 37 -9.72 -39.96 -30.53
N SER A 38 -10.39 -38.81 -30.64
CA SER A 38 -9.76 -37.53 -30.30
C SER A 38 -9.38 -37.60 -28.81
N PRO A 39 -8.15 -37.26 -28.43
CA PRO A 39 -7.82 -37.12 -27.03
C PRO A 39 -8.71 -36.03 -26.44
N THR A 40 -9.35 -36.33 -25.31
CA THR A 40 -9.91 -35.29 -24.43
C THR A 40 -8.81 -34.24 -24.24
N PRO A 41 -9.07 -32.94 -24.43
CA PRO A 41 -8.08 -31.94 -24.10
C PRO A 41 -7.74 -32.13 -22.62
N GLU A 42 -6.47 -32.43 -22.33
CA GLU A 42 -5.95 -32.29 -20.98
C GLU A 42 -6.13 -30.81 -20.64
N THR A 43 -7.02 -30.52 -19.70
CA THR A 43 -7.06 -29.20 -19.08
C THR A 43 -5.74 -29.07 -18.35
N SER A 44 -4.75 -28.46 -18.99
CA SER A 44 -3.48 -28.11 -18.35
C SER A 44 -3.81 -27.29 -17.11
N GLU A 45 -3.28 -27.69 -15.95
CA GLU A 45 -3.33 -26.82 -14.78
C GLU A 45 -2.73 -25.46 -15.17
N PRO A 46 -3.34 -24.34 -14.73
CA PRO A 46 -2.78 -23.02 -15.02
C PRO A 46 -1.34 -22.97 -14.51
N THR A 47 -0.44 -22.45 -15.34
CA THR A 47 0.96 -22.29 -14.93
C THR A 47 1.01 -21.29 -13.77
N PRO A 48 1.65 -21.63 -12.63
CA PRO A 48 1.74 -20.72 -11.49
C PRO A 48 2.30 -19.35 -11.90
N TYR A 49 1.74 -18.31 -11.30
CA TYR A 49 2.23 -16.94 -11.47
C TYR A 49 3.72 -16.87 -11.09
N ALA A 50 4.50 -16.26 -11.98
CA ALA A 50 5.96 -16.16 -11.86
C ALA A 50 6.46 -14.71 -11.96
N GLY A 51 5.54 -13.74 -11.90
CA GLY A 51 5.88 -12.31 -11.86
C GLY A 51 6.17 -11.83 -10.43
N PRO A 52 6.40 -10.52 -10.27
CA PRO A 52 6.64 -9.90 -8.97
C PRO A 52 5.51 -10.11 -7.96
N VAL A 53 5.86 -10.38 -6.71
CA VAL A 53 4.88 -10.51 -5.62
C VAL A 53 4.64 -9.13 -5.02
N VAL A 54 3.74 -8.37 -5.65
CA VAL A 54 3.39 -7.02 -5.23
C VAL A 54 1.95 -7.02 -4.74
N PHE A 55 1.71 -6.76 -3.46
CA PHE A 55 0.40 -6.58 -2.85
C PHE A 55 -0.09 -5.15 -3.07
N VAL A 56 -1.38 -4.98 -3.37
CA VAL A 56 -2.04 -3.68 -3.53
C VAL A 56 -3.38 -3.60 -2.80
N GLY A 57 -3.62 -2.47 -2.14
CA GLY A 57 -4.90 -2.14 -1.52
C GLY A 57 -5.43 -3.21 -0.57
N ASP A 58 -6.59 -3.79 -0.86
CA ASP A 58 -7.25 -4.78 0.02
C ASP A 58 -6.48 -6.13 0.09
N GLU A 59 -5.50 -6.37 -0.80
CA GLU A 59 -4.62 -7.54 -0.69
C GLU A 59 -3.76 -7.50 0.59
N LEU A 60 -3.59 -6.31 1.19
CA LEU A 60 -2.91 -6.14 2.48
C LEU A 60 -3.66 -6.81 3.64
N ASP A 61 -4.97 -7.04 3.49
CA ASP A 61 -5.79 -7.67 4.54
C ASP A 61 -5.36 -9.12 4.83
N GLY A 62 -4.65 -9.77 3.91
CA GLY A 62 -4.08 -11.11 4.11
C GLY A 62 -3.06 -11.19 5.26
N PHE A 63 -2.50 -10.05 5.67
CA PHE A 63 -1.51 -9.97 6.76
C PHE A 63 -2.13 -9.70 8.14
N LEU A 64 -3.43 -9.42 8.21
CA LEU A 64 -4.09 -9.03 9.45
C LEU A 64 -4.04 -10.16 10.49
N LEU A 65 -3.76 -9.77 11.74
CA LEU A 65 -3.92 -10.67 12.88
C LEU A 65 -5.35 -10.63 13.39
N THR A 66 -5.87 -11.78 13.75
CA THR A 66 -7.15 -11.86 14.47
C THR A 66 -7.03 -11.30 15.89
N PRO A 67 -8.13 -10.86 16.52
CA PRO A 67 -8.09 -10.46 17.92
C PRO A 67 -7.58 -11.55 18.87
N SER A 68 -7.83 -12.83 18.56
CA SER A 68 -7.31 -13.97 19.31
C SER A 68 -5.79 -14.15 19.18
N GLU A 69 -5.22 -13.78 18.04
CA GLU A 69 -3.78 -13.83 17.81
C GLU A 69 -3.08 -12.68 18.52
N ILE A 70 -3.64 -11.47 18.43
CA ILE A 70 -3.14 -10.30 19.17
C ILE A 70 -3.16 -10.59 20.67
N THR A 71 -4.28 -11.09 21.21
CA THR A 71 -4.36 -11.48 22.64
C THR A 71 -3.50 -12.70 22.97
N GLY A 72 -3.17 -13.55 21.99
CA GLY A 72 -2.21 -14.63 22.16
C GLY A 72 -0.78 -14.13 22.36
N LEU A 73 -0.37 -13.10 21.62
CA LEU A 73 0.92 -12.43 21.79
C LEU A 73 0.96 -11.52 23.02
N LEU A 74 -0.15 -10.83 23.28
CA LEU A 74 -0.31 -9.79 24.29
C LEU A 74 -1.58 -10.08 25.12
N PRO A 75 -1.51 -10.94 26.15
CA PRO A 75 -2.68 -11.36 26.92
C PRO A 75 -3.47 -10.23 27.60
N GLU A 76 -2.84 -9.07 27.79
CA GLU A 76 -3.43 -7.89 28.41
C GLU A 76 -4.04 -6.92 27.38
N ALA A 77 -3.90 -7.18 26.08
CA ALA A 77 -4.49 -6.37 25.03
C ALA A 77 -6.03 -6.41 25.10
N THR A 78 -6.62 -5.24 25.02
CA THR A 78 -8.05 -4.97 25.05
C THR A 78 -8.37 -3.88 24.04
N ASP A 79 -9.65 -3.62 23.78
CA ASP A 79 -10.09 -2.57 22.85
C ASP A 79 -9.37 -2.68 21.49
N ILE A 80 -9.21 -3.92 21.00
CA ILE A 80 -8.63 -4.20 19.68
C ILE A 80 -9.59 -3.60 18.65
N GLY A 81 -9.09 -2.58 17.95
CA GLY A 81 -9.84 -1.81 16.98
C GLY A 81 -10.20 -2.62 15.74
N ASP A 82 -11.12 -2.06 14.97
CA ASP A 82 -11.34 -2.50 13.60
C ASP A 82 -10.13 -2.12 12.72
N VAL A 83 -10.00 -2.78 11.57
CA VAL A 83 -8.98 -2.45 10.58
C VAL A 83 -9.21 -1.03 10.07
N SER A 84 -8.15 -0.24 10.08
CA SER A 84 -8.15 1.14 9.59
C SER A 84 -7.22 1.28 8.38
N PRO A 85 -7.63 2.00 7.32
CA PRO A 85 -6.75 2.41 6.24
C PRO A 85 -6.01 3.72 6.57
N VAL A 86 -6.12 4.24 7.80
CA VAL A 86 -5.47 5.49 8.22
C VAL A 86 -4.03 5.19 8.66
N LEU A 87 -3.09 5.95 8.13
CA LEU A 87 -1.68 5.93 8.46
C LEU A 87 -1.24 7.34 8.89
N GLU A 88 -0.95 7.49 10.18
CA GLU A 88 -0.31 8.69 10.69
C GLU A 88 1.20 8.59 10.45
N GLN A 89 1.81 9.66 9.92
CA GLN A 89 3.24 9.78 9.70
C GLN A 89 3.82 10.93 10.52
N ILE A 90 4.56 10.60 11.57
CA ILE A 90 5.11 11.55 12.54
C ILE A 90 6.58 11.78 12.19
N SER A 91 6.81 12.40 11.04
CA SER A 91 8.17 12.57 10.50
C SER A 91 8.95 13.68 11.23
N ASP A 92 9.63 13.30 12.31
CA ASP A 92 10.71 14.05 12.95
C ASP A 92 11.48 13.21 14.00
N GLY A 93 12.09 12.11 13.54
CA GLY A 93 13.06 11.33 14.32
C GLY A 93 14.44 11.98 14.42
N GLY A 94 14.51 13.18 15.02
CA GLY A 94 15.78 13.83 15.37
C GLY A 94 16.39 13.24 16.64
N GLY A 95 17.71 13.05 16.66
CA GLY A 95 18.47 12.59 17.84
C GLY A 95 19.94 12.38 17.51
N MET A 96 20.79 12.14 18.51
CA MET A 96 22.17 11.73 18.21
C MET A 96 22.18 10.37 17.49
N PRO A 97 23.04 10.15 16.49
CA PRO A 97 23.09 8.88 15.77
C PRO A 97 23.52 7.75 16.71
N ALA A 98 22.97 6.55 16.52
CA ALA A 98 23.41 5.39 17.26
C ALA A 98 24.83 4.96 16.87
N THR A 99 25.47 4.19 17.74
CA THR A 99 26.73 3.50 17.48
C THR A 99 26.56 2.01 17.82
N PRO A 100 26.59 1.11 16.81
CA PRO A 100 26.71 1.41 15.38
C PRO A 100 25.47 2.11 14.80
N ALA A 101 25.64 2.87 13.72
CA ALA A 101 24.57 3.72 13.17
C ALA A 101 23.40 2.94 12.55
N ILE A 102 23.62 1.67 12.15
CA ILE A 102 22.52 0.76 11.78
C ILE A 102 21.46 0.60 12.89
N CYS A 103 21.81 0.80 14.17
CA CYS A 103 20.84 0.72 15.26
C CYS A 103 19.80 1.84 15.24
N ASP A 104 20.00 2.89 14.44
CA ASP A 104 18.97 3.92 14.18
C ASP A 104 17.76 3.34 13.44
N ALA A 105 17.92 2.22 12.72
CA ALA A 105 16.81 1.52 12.08
C ALA A 105 15.72 1.09 13.08
N LEU A 106 16.06 0.88 14.36
CA LEU A 106 15.12 0.49 15.43
C LEU A 106 14.29 1.68 15.97
N TYR A 107 14.76 2.90 15.77
CA TYR A 107 14.07 4.13 16.18
C TYR A 107 13.38 4.82 15.00
N ALA A 108 13.74 4.43 13.78
CA ALA A 108 13.15 5.00 12.59
C ALA A 108 11.66 4.69 12.52
N GLU A 109 10.91 5.67 12.04
CA GLU A 109 9.55 5.44 11.61
C GLU A 109 9.55 4.57 10.35
N GLN A 110 8.90 3.41 10.43
CA GLN A 110 8.93 2.42 9.34
C GLN A 110 7.92 2.73 8.24
N SER A 111 6.92 3.57 8.53
CA SER A 111 5.95 4.08 7.56
C SER A 111 6.59 4.98 6.49
N LEU A 112 7.80 5.52 6.76
CA LEU A 112 8.51 6.40 5.83
C LEU A 112 8.84 5.70 4.51
N GLY A 113 8.33 6.28 3.43
CA GLY A 113 8.51 5.77 2.07
C GLY A 113 7.47 4.75 1.62
N THR A 114 6.52 4.39 2.49
CA THR A 114 5.40 3.50 2.13
C THR A 114 4.43 4.19 1.17
N VAL A 115 3.65 3.38 0.48
CA VAL A 115 2.67 3.78 -0.55
C VAL A 115 1.24 3.33 -0.22
N GLY A 116 1.08 2.60 0.89
CA GLY A 116 -0.21 2.16 1.40
C GLY A 116 -0.06 1.47 2.74
N ALA A 117 -1.14 1.38 3.51
CA ALA A 117 -1.14 0.68 4.77
C ALA A 117 -2.51 0.13 5.21
N ARG A 118 -2.45 -0.80 6.15
CA ARG A 118 -3.54 -1.16 7.06
C ARG A 118 -3.01 -1.10 8.49
N THR A 119 -3.82 -0.55 9.40
CA THR A 119 -3.47 -0.39 10.81
C THR A 119 -4.54 -1.02 11.70
N VAL A 120 -4.11 -1.58 12.84
CA VAL A 120 -4.98 -2.06 13.91
C VAL A 120 -4.36 -1.62 15.23
N GLU A 121 -5.15 -0.93 16.05
CA GLU A 121 -4.70 -0.47 17.37
C GLU A 121 -5.32 -1.29 18.49
N TRP A 122 -4.68 -1.30 19.65
CA TRP A 122 -5.24 -1.84 20.89
C TRP A 122 -4.69 -1.09 22.11
N LYS A 123 -5.32 -1.34 23.26
CA LYS A 123 -4.89 -0.79 24.56
C LYS A 123 -4.51 -1.89 25.53
N VAL A 124 -3.53 -1.61 26.37
CA VAL A 124 -3.08 -2.45 27.49
C VAL A 124 -3.42 -1.71 28.79
N PRO A 125 -4.56 -2.02 29.45
CA PRO A 125 -5.09 -1.20 30.55
C PRO A 125 -4.20 -1.14 31.80
N THR A 126 -3.28 -2.09 31.94
CA THR A 126 -2.30 -2.12 33.03
C THR A 126 -1.18 -1.11 32.86
N ASP A 127 -1.10 -0.48 31.68
CA ASP A 127 -0.16 0.58 31.35
C ASP A 127 -0.93 1.70 30.60
N PRO A 128 -1.75 2.50 31.29
CA PRO A 128 -2.62 3.46 30.62
C PRO A 128 -1.88 4.61 29.94
N ASP A 129 -0.64 4.91 30.37
CA ASP A 129 0.15 6.02 29.85
C ASP A 129 0.95 5.61 28.59
N TYR A 130 1.38 4.34 28.47
CA TYR A 130 2.23 3.86 27.37
C TYR A 130 1.70 2.60 26.67
N GLY A 131 0.64 1.98 27.16
CA GLY A 131 0.12 0.71 26.69
C GLY A 131 -0.72 0.77 25.42
N SER A 132 -0.52 1.76 24.54
CA SER A 132 -1.14 1.75 23.21
C SER A 132 -0.25 0.98 22.26
N GLY A 133 -0.74 -0.13 21.71
CA GLY A 133 0.00 -0.97 20.76
C GLY A 133 -0.69 -1.00 19.40
N GLU A 134 0.11 -1.32 18.38
CA GLU A 134 -0.27 -1.13 16.98
C GLU A 134 0.29 -2.25 16.10
N LEU A 135 -0.52 -2.67 15.14
CA LEU A 135 -0.13 -3.50 14.01
C LEU A 135 -0.15 -2.61 12.78
N TYR A 136 0.98 -2.52 12.09
CA TYR A 136 1.12 -1.89 10.79
C TYR A 136 1.36 -2.94 9.72
N ILE A 137 0.62 -2.85 8.63
CA ILE A 137 0.89 -3.58 7.39
C ILE A 137 1.26 -2.52 6.37
N LEU A 138 2.55 -2.42 6.04
CA LEU A 138 3.14 -1.34 5.29
C LEU A 138 3.49 -1.79 3.87
N GLN A 139 2.86 -1.16 2.87
CA GLN A 139 3.11 -1.40 1.46
C GLN A 139 4.24 -0.49 0.96
N PHE A 140 5.24 -1.06 0.29
CA PHE A 140 6.28 -0.35 -0.46
C PHE A 140 5.98 -0.38 -1.97
N ALA A 141 6.64 0.47 -2.75
CA ALA A 141 6.37 0.57 -4.18
C ALA A 141 6.70 -0.73 -4.93
N ASP A 142 7.74 -1.44 -4.48
CA ASP A 142 8.21 -2.69 -5.06
C ASP A 142 8.88 -3.59 -4.01
N GLU A 143 9.22 -4.82 -4.42
CA GLU A 143 9.90 -5.81 -3.56
C GLU A 143 11.29 -5.36 -3.14
N ALA A 144 12.00 -4.58 -3.98
CA ALA A 144 13.37 -4.17 -3.70
C ALA A 144 13.43 -3.15 -2.55
N GLN A 145 12.47 -2.23 -2.49
CA GLN A 145 12.36 -1.27 -1.40
C GLN A 145 12.00 -1.95 -0.07
N ALA A 146 11.03 -2.87 -0.07
CA ALA A 146 10.67 -3.65 1.11
C ALA A 146 11.84 -4.52 1.59
N GLN A 147 12.49 -5.24 0.67
CA GLN A 147 13.67 -6.05 0.98
C GLN A 147 14.81 -5.19 1.55
N SER A 148 15.12 -4.05 0.94
CA SER A 148 16.17 -3.15 1.42
C SER A 148 15.88 -2.62 2.83
N ARG A 149 14.62 -2.35 3.15
CA ARG A 149 14.23 -1.95 4.51
C ARG A 149 14.34 -3.11 5.49
N MET A 150 13.85 -4.30 5.12
CA MET A 150 13.91 -5.48 5.97
C MET A 150 15.36 -5.93 6.22
N ASP A 151 16.25 -5.79 5.24
CA ASP A 151 17.68 -6.07 5.38
C ASP A 151 18.34 -5.16 6.43
N GLN A 152 18.01 -3.87 6.44
CA GLN A 152 18.50 -2.93 7.46
C GLN A 152 17.99 -3.29 8.85
N LEU A 153 16.71 -3.65 8.96
CA LEU A 153 16.08 -4.07 10.21
C LEU A 153 16.68 -5.38 10.75
N LEU A 154 16.92 -6.38 9.89
CA LEU A 154 17.60 -7.62 10.26
C LEU A 154 19.05 -7.36 10.66
N GLN A 155 19.75 -6.46 9.95
CA GLN A 155 21.11 -6.08 10.30
C GLN A 155 21.15 -5.43 11.69
N ALA A 156 20.20 -4.55 12.00
CA ALA A 156 20.06 -3.97 13.33
C ALA A 156 19.74 -5.05 14.38
N ALA A 157 18.81 -5.97 14.11
CA ALA A 157 18.48 -7.09 15.00
C ALA A 157 19.70 -7.95 15.36
N GLN A 158 20.64 -8.11 14.43
CA GLN A 158 21.87 -8.89 14.64
C GLN A 158 22.97 -8.10 15.38
N GLN A 159 23.05 -6.79 15.17
CA GLN A 159 24.18 -5.97 15.63
C GLN A 159 23.89 -5.16 16.89
N CYS A 160 22.62 -4.94 17.23
CA CYS A 160 22.19 -3.99 18.25
C CYS A 160 21.79 -4.67 19.57
N GLY A 161 22.29 -5.88 19.84
CA GLY A 161 22.11 -6.54 21.14
C GLY A 161 22.53 -5.66 22.32
N GLN A 162 23.62 -4.89 22.13
CA GLN A 162 24.02 -3.78 23.00
C GLN A 162 24.61 -2.68 22.12
N PHE A 163 24.13 -1.45 22.25
CA PHE A 163 24.62 -0.31 21.47
C PHE A 163 24.53 0.98 22.28
N THR A 164 24.96 2.09 21.70
CA THR A 164 24.88 3.42 22.33
C THR A 164 24.11 4.37 21.42
N LYS A 165 23.09 5.05 21.95
CA LYS A 165 22.40 6.15 21.29
C LYS A 165 22.84 7.46 21.95
N GLU A 166 22.06 7.95 22.91
CA GLU A 166 22.52 8.96 23.87
C GLU A 166 23.14 8.30 25.12
N ALA A 167 22.67 7.09 25.41
CA ALA A 167 23.11 6.23 26.50
C ALA A 167 23.17 4.76 26.04
N PRO A 168 23.64 3.85 26.92
CA PRO A 168 23.58 2.42 26.63
C PRO A 168 22.14 1.95 26.42
N ALA A 169 21.88 1.32 25.28
CA ALA A 169 20.61 0.72 24.91
C ALA A 169 20.81 -0.73 24.49
N THR A 170 19.73 -1.51 24.51
CA THR A 170 19.76 -2.94 24.14
C THR A 170 18.57 -3.29 23.25
N PHE A 171 18.81 -4.15 22.26
CA PHE A 171 17.76 -4.79 21.48
C PHE A 171 17.94 -6.31 21.52
N ASP A 172 17.21 -6.98 22.40
CA ASP A 172 17.26 -8.44 22.51
C ASP A 172 16.29 -9.07 21.51
N ALA A 173 16.84 -9.67 20.45
CA ALA A 173 16.09 -10.12 19.29
C ALA A 173 16.19 -11.63 19.05
N VAL A 174 15.09 -12.19 18.57
CA VAL A 174 14.98 -13.56 18.06
C VAL A 174 14.69 -13.50 16.57
N ILE A 175 15.51 -14.20 15.79
CA ILE A 175 15.37 -14.33 14.33
C ILE A 175 15.12 -15.81 14.05
N PRO A 176 13.89 -16.24 13.71
CA PRO A 176 13.61 -17.61 13.31
C PRO A 176 14.34 -17.97 12.02
N GLU A 177 14.41 -19.27 11.71
CA GLU A 177 14.87 -19.70 10.39
C GLU A 177 13.93 -19.16 9.30
N SER A 178 14.49 -18.69 8.19
CA SER A 178 13.70 -18.19 7.07
C SER A 178 12.83 -19.30 6.47
N ALA A 179 11.61 -18.95 6.07
CA ALA A 179 10.66 -19.84 5.41
C ALA A 179 10.11 -19.16 4.15
N ASP A 180 10.14 -19.85 3.00
CA ASP A 180 9.38 -19.49 1.79
C ASP A 180 9.42 -18.01 1.35
N ASP A 181 10.62 -17.42 1.23
CA ASP A 181 10.85 -16.01 0.89
C ASP A 181 10.20 -15.02 1.89
N VAL A 182 10.01 -15.45 3.13
CA VAL A 182 9.56 -14.63 4.26
C VAL A 182 10.71 -14.44 5.24
N SER A 183 11.01 -13.18 5.51
CA SER A 183 11.90 -12.78 6.60
C SER A 183 11.07 -12.36 7.80
N ALA A 184 11.49 -12.72 9.01
CA ALA A 184 10.83 -12.29 10.24
C ALA A 184 11.83 -12.19 11.39
N PHE A 185 11.54 -11.34 12.38
CA PHE A 185 12.22 -11.30 13.67
C PHE A 185 11.34 -10.57 14.69
N ALA A 186 11.64 -10.73 15.98
CA ALA A 186 11.04 -9.91 17.01
C ALA A 186 12.06 -9.63 18.11
N GLY A 187 11.90 -8.52 18.82
CA GLY A 187 12.80 -8.15 19.89
C GLY A 187 12.31 -7.00 20.74
N THR A 188 13.00 -6.79 21.85
CA THR A 188 12.65 -5.74 22.81
C THR A 188 13.74 -4.68 22.82
N LEU A 189 13.39 -3.45 22.46
CA LEU A 189 14.22 -2.27 22.60
C LEU A 189 14.06 -1.71 24.01
N ILE A 190 15.19 -1.50 24.70
CA ILE A 190 15.26 -0.83 26.00
C ILE A 190 16.33 0.26 25.90
N ASP A 191 15.90 1.51 26.05
CA ASP A 191 16.77 2.68 26.11
C ASP A 191 16.36 3.53 27.32
N VAL A 192 17.23 3.55 28.31
CA VAL A 192 16.95 4.09 29.64
C VAL A 192 18.01 5.08 30.07
N ASP A 193 17.78 6.37 29.86
CA ASP A 193 18.63 7.43 30.39
C ASP A 193 17.92 8.78 30.58
N ALA A 194 18.51 9.62 31.45
CA ALA A 194 18.36 11.06 31.57
C ALA A 194 16.92 11.65 31.57
N GLY A 195 15.91 10.85 31.93
CA GLY A 195 14.52 11.28 32.03
C GLY A 195 13.56 10.60 31.04
N TYR A 196 14.06 9.70 30.19
CA TYR A 196 13.27 8.89 29.25
C TYR A 196 13.45 7.40 29.56
N ASP A 197 12.33 6.67 29.63
CA ASP A 197 12.26 5.21 29.79
C ASP A 197 11.59 4.64 28.54
N TRP A 198 12.32 4.65 27.41
CA TRP A 198 11.79 4.19 26.14
C TRP A 198 11.93 2.67 26.08
N ARG A 199 10.81 1.96 26.15
CA ARG A 199 10.77 0.50 25.98
C ARG A 199 9.68 0.12 25.01
N VAL A 200 10.07 -0.64 24.00
CA VAL A 200 9.15 -1.06 22.94
C VAL A 200 9.48 -2.49 22.52
N PHE A 201 8.45 -3.33 22.48
CA PHE A 201 8.52 -4.61 21.81
C PHE A 201 8.16 -4.44 20.34
N HIS A 202 9.01 -4.97 19.48
CA HIS A 202 8.79 -5.01 18.04
C HIS A 202 8.74 -6.44 17.54
N ALA A 203 7.84 -6.71 16.59
CA ALA A 203 7.93 -7.89 15.74
C ALA A 203 7.74 -7.47 14.29
N PHE A 204 8.52 -8.07 13.39
CA PHE A 204 8.51 -7.77 11.97
C PHE A 204 8.39 -9.04 11.15
N ALA A 205 7.67 -8.95 10.04
CA ALA A 205 7.78 -9.90 8.94
C ALA A 205 7.73 -9.18 7.59
N SER A 206 8.31 -9.77 6.55
CA SER A 206 8.29 -9.20 5.21
C SER A 206 8.22 -10.28 4.14
N THR A 207 7.43 -10.00 3.12
CA THR A 207 7.38 -10.75 1.87
C THR A 207 6.85 -9.86 0.75
N GLY A 208 7.31 -10.07 -0.48
CA GLY A 208 6.96 -9.20 -1.60
C GLY A 208 7.34 -7.74 -1.32
N ASN A 209 6.42 -6.81 -1.60
CA ASN A 209 6.57 -5.39 -1.29
C ASN A 209 6.01 -4.98 0.10
N VAL A 210 5.77 -5.91 1.03
CA VAL A 210 5.12 -5.60 2.33
C VAL A 210 6.05 -5.84 3.50
N ILE A 211 5.99 -4.94 4.50
CA ILE A 211 6.51 -5.16 5.85
C ILE A 211 5.35 -5.08 6.84
N VAL A 212 5.21 -6.13 7.65
CA VAL A 212 4.31 -6.14 8.81
C VAL A 212 5.11 -5.79 10.05
N GLN A 213 4.61 -4.87 10.87
CA GLN A 213 5.20 -4.47 12.14
C GLN A 213 4.15 -4.56 13.25
N VAL A 214 4.46 -5.30 14.32
CA VAL A 214 3.82 -5.14 15.62
C VAL A 214 4.69 -4.23 16.47
N MET A 215 4.09 -3.22 17.07
CA MET A 215 4.73 -2.32 18.02
C MET A 215 3.93 -2.30 19.33
N GLN A 216 4.61 -2.55 20.45
CA GLN A 216 4.02 -2.44 21.77
C GLN A 216 4.99 -1.71 22.71
N PRO A 217 4.80 -0.40 22.94
CA PRO A 217 5.44 0.30 24.04
C PRO A 217 4.98 -0.26 25.39
N PHE A 218 5.83 -0.19 26.40
CA PHE A 218 5.52 -0.69 27.74
C PHE A 218 6.40 -0.06 28.82
N THR A 219 5.98 -0.22 30.07
CA THR A 219 6.74 0.18 31.26
C THR A 219 7.14 -1.01 32.13
N GLY A 220 8.15 -0.81 32.97
CA GLY A 220 8.61 -1.81 33.94
C GLY A 220 9.25 -3.04 33.29
N ASP A 221 9.13 -4.19 33.95
CA ASP A 221 9.89 -5.42 33.63
C ASP A 221 9.05 -6.44 32.82
N ARG A 222 8.16 -5.97 31.94
CA ARG A 222 7.35 -6.85 31.08
C ARG A 222 8.26 -7.62 30.12
N SER A 223 7.93 -8.90 29.92
CA SER A 223 8.62 -9.79 28.97
C SER A 223 7.65 -10.24 27.87
N PHE A 224 8.16 -10.39 26.66
CA PHE A 224 7.40 -10.83 25.49
C PHE A 224 7.99 -12.13 24.94
N ASP A 225 7.14 -12.98 24.37
CA ASP A 225 7.59 -14.17 23.64
C ASP A 225 7.96 -13.78 22.21
N ALA A 226 9.21 -13.33 22.03
CA ALA A 226 9.71 -12.88 20.73
C ALA A 226 9.70 -13.99 19.68
N GLU A 227 10.00 -15.24 20.06
CA GLU A 227 9.98 -16.36 19.13
C GLU A 227 8.56 -16.64 18.61
N ALA A 228 7.57 -16.68 19.51
CA ALA A 228 6.17 -16.88 19.13
C ALA A 228 5.65 -15.74 18.23
N ALA A 229 6.01 -14.49 18.52
CA ALA A 229 5.62 -13.35 17.70
C ALA A 229 6.24 -13.42 16.29
N ALA A 230 7.55 -13.68 16.19
CA ALA A 230 8.22 -13.77 14.90
C ALA A 230 7.67 -14.92 14.05
N LEU A 231 7.43 -16.10 14.65
CA LEU A 231 6.86 -17.26 13.95
C LEU A 231 5.42 -17.01 13.51
N LEU A 232 4.60 -16.34 14.32
CA LEU A 232 3.23 -15.99 13.95
C LEU A 232 3.22 -15.06 12.74
N LEU A 233 3.99 -13.97 12.76
CA LEU A 233 4.07 -13.04 11.63
C LEU A 233 4.64 -13.72 10.37
N GLN A 234 5.63 -14.60 10.53
CA GLN A 234 6.18 -15.38 9.43
C GLN A 234 5.12 -16.28 8.78
N SER A 235 4.34 -17.02 9.58
CA SER A 235 3.26 -17.89 9.09
C SER A 235 2.22 -17.08 8.32
N ARG A 236 1.81 -15.93 8.88
CA ARG A 236 0.80 -15.05 8.27
C ARG A 236 1.28 -14.46 6.95
N ALA A 237 2.54 -14.02 6.88
CA ALA A 237 3.13 -13.54 5.64
C ALA A 237 3.25 -14.66 4.58
N ALA A 238 3.59 -15.88 4.98
CA ALA A 238 3.64 -17.03 4.07
C ALA A 238 2.25 -17.39 3.51
N GLU A 239 1.21 -17.36 4.35
CA GLU A 239 -0.19 -17.55 3.95
C GLU A 239 -0.62 -16.44 2.96
N ALA A 240 -0.39 -15.17 3.29
CA ALA A 240 -0.74 -14.05 2.41
C ALA A 240 -0.04 -14.13 1.04
N ARG A 241 1.23 -14.53 1.01
CA ARG A 241 2.00 -14.75 -0.22
C ARG A 241 1.40 -15.88 -1.06
N ALA A 242 1.06 -17.01 -0.43
CA ALA A 242 0.48 -18.15 -1.13
C ALA A 242 -0.87 -17.80 -1.75
N ASP A 243 -1.73 -17.12 -0.98
CA ASP A 243 -3.06 -16.68 -1.42
C ASP A 243 -2.95 -15.67 -2.58
N LEU A 244 -2.00 -14.73 -2.52
CA LEU A 244 -1.77 -13.78 -3.61
C LEU A 244 -1.30 -14.51 -4.89
N ILE A 245 -0.36 -15.45 -4.78
CA ILE A 245 0.11 -16.21 -5.94
C ILE A 245 -1.02 -17.02 -6.57
N GLU A 246 -1.88 -17.65 -5.76
CA GLU A 246 -3.08 -18.34 -6.25
C GLU A 246 -4.00 -17.36 -7.01
N ALA A 247 -4.31 -16.21 -6.40
CA ALA A 247 -5.17 -15.19 -7.00
C ALA A 247 -4.60 -14.65 -8.34
N LEU A 248 -3.29 -14.38 -8.41
CA LEU A 248 -2.62 -13.90 -9.62
C LEU A 248 -2.44 -15.00 -10.68
N THR A 249 -2.39 -16.26 -10.26
CA THR A 249 -2.39 -17.40 -11.19
C THR A 249 -3.75 -17.54 -11.86
N GLU A 250 -4.84 -17.36 -11.10
CA GLU A 250 -6.20 -17.39 -11.62
C GLU A 250 -6.51 -16.14 -12.46
N ASN A 251 -6.08 -14.96 -12.01
CA ASN A 251 -6.33 -13.67 -12.64
C ASN A 251 -5.03 -12.87 -12.80
N PRO A 252 -4.23 -13.16 -13.84
CA PRO A 252 -2.99 -12.42 -14.09
C PRO A 252 -3.26 -10.91 -14.25
N PRO A 253 -2.35 -10.06 -13.76
CA PRO A 253 -2.51 -8.62 -13.85
C PRO A 253 -2.54 -8.15 -15.31
N VAL A 254 -3.43 -7.21 -15.60
CA VAL A 254 -3.57 -6.56 -16.91
C VAL A 254 -3.15 -5.11 -16.76
N ALA A 255 -2.23 -4.67 -17.61
CA ALA A 255 -1.77 -3.28 -17.62
C ALA A 255 -2.93 -2.32 -17.95
N GLU A 256 -2.95 -1.15 -17.32
CA GLU A 256 -3.92 -0.09 -17.63
C GLU A 256 -3.64 0.44 -19.05
N GLU A 257 -4.69 0.58 -19.87
CA GLU A 257 -4.55 1.16 -21.21
C GLU A 257 -4.42 2.69 -21.10
N GLU A 258 -3.31 3.23 -21.59
CA GLU A 258 -3.09 4.67 -21.64
C GLU A 258 -3.70 5.30 -22.88
N SER A 259 -4.29 6.48 -22.71
CA SER A 259 -4.83 7.24 -23.82
C SER A 259 -3.76 8.13 -24.47
N SER A 260 -3.78 8.19 -25.80
CA SER A 260 -3.02 9.18 -26.54
C SER A 260 -3.68 10.55 -26.36
N THR A 261 -2.95 11.50 -25.80
CA THR A 261 -3.43 12.89 -25.63
C THR A 261 -2.75 13.79 -26.66
N ASP A 262 -3.53 14.66 -27.31
CA ASP A 262 -3.00 15.74 -28.16
C ASP A 262 -2.41 16.84 -27.26
N PRO A 263 -1.11 17.16 -27.35
CA PRO A 263 -0.50 18.23 -26.56
C PRO A 263 -1.15 19.61 -26.77
N GLY A 264 -1.86 19.82 -27.89
CA GLY A 264 -2.59 21.05 -28.17
C GLY A 264 -4.03 21.09 -27.65
N ALA A 265 -4.52 20.03 -27.00
CA ALA A 265 -5.85 20.00 -26.41
C ALA A 265 -5.94 20.84 -25.13
N LEU A 266 -7.16 21.26 -24.76
CA LEU A 266 -7.40 21.92 -23.47
C LEU A 266 -7.02 20.99 -22.32
N TRP A 267 -6.47 21.56 -21.24
CA TRP A 267 -6.10 20.81 -20.04
C TRP A 267 -7.28 20.05 -19.44
N SER A 268 -8.51 20.56 -19.59
CA SER A 268 -9.74 19.92 -19.13
C SER A 268 -10.01 18.55 -19.77
N ASP A 269 -9.46 18.32 -20.96
CA ASP A 269 -9.58 17.08 -21.73
C ASP A 269 -8.45 16.09 -21.44
N TRP A 270 -7.38 16.55 -20.75
CA TRP A 270 -6.28 15.69 -20.35
C TRP A 270 -6.71 14.78 -19.21
N LYS A 271 -6.11 13.59 -19.16
CA LYS A 271 -6.35 12.61 -18.12
C LYS A 271 -5.12 12.42 -17.25
N ILE A 272 -5.37 12.11 -15.99
CA ILE A 272 -4.38 11.63 -15.03
C ILE A 272 -4.41 10.10 -15.12
N GLU A 273 -3.34 9.51 -15.63
CA GLU A 273 -3.16 8.07 -15.90
C GLU A 273 -1.84 7.59 -15.31
N VAL A 274 -1.61 6.28 -15.28
CA VAL A 274 -0.42 5.69 -14.62
C VAL A 274 0.90 6.26 -15.16
N GLY A 275 1.00 6.53 -16.46
CA GLY A 275 2.20 7.13 -17.05
C GLY A 275 2.30 8.64 -16.97
N GLY A 276 1.34 9.36 -16.36
CA GLY A 276 1.42 10.81 -16.15
C GLY A 276 0.11 11.57 -16.39
N VAL A 277 0.22 12.81 -16.84
CA VAL A 277 -0.91 13.74 -17.03
C VAL A 277 -0.95 14.25 -18.45
N GLY A 278 -1.89 13.75 -19.26
CA GLY A 278 -2.04 14.11 -20.66
C GLY A 278 -0.74 13.89 -21.46
N PRO A 279 -0.08 14.96 -21.96
CA PRO A 279 1.20 14.85 -22.66
C PRO A 279 2.42 14.79 -21.71
N LEU A 280 2.27 15.09 -20.42
CA LEU A 280 3.34 15.04 -19.43
C LEU A 280 3.56 13.60 -18.97
N ARG A 281 4.74 13.04 -19.20
CA ARG A 281 5.03 11.63 -18.93
C ARG A 281 6.03 11.45 -17.79
N LEU A 282 5.73 10.53 -16.88
CA LEU A 282 6.68 10.05 -15.88
C LEU A 282 7.89 9.39 -16.57
N GLY A 283 9.08 9.57 -16.02
CA GLY A 283 10.33 9.07 -16.57
C GLY A 283 10.87 9.84 -17.79
N ALA A 284 10.12 10.79 -18.36
CA ALA A 284 10.62 11.65 -19.44
C ALA A 284 11.65 12.66 -18.91
N GLU A 285 12.53 13.15 -19.78
CA GLU A 285 13.40 14.28 -19.45
C GLU A 285 12.54 15.49 -19.09
N VAL A 286 12.95 16.25 -18.07
CA VAL A 286 12.17 17.38 -17.54
C VAL A 286 11.93 18.42 -18.64
N GLU A 287 12.95 18.75 -19.44
CA GLU A 287 12.83 19.72 -20.54
C GLU A 287 11.80 19.29 -21.58
N ASP A 288 11.75 18.00 -21.92
CA ASP A 288 10.79 17.44 -22.87
C ASP A 288 9.36 17.51 -22.32
N ALA A 289 9.17 17.21 -21.03
CA ALA A 289 7.87 17.33 -20.38
C ALA A 289 7.39 18.79 -20.34
N LEU A 290 8.25 19.74 -20.01
CA LEU A 290 7.91 21.17 -20.00
C LEU A 290 7.56 21.67 -21.42
N ALA A 291 8.27 21.22 -22.45
CA ALA A 291 7.96 21.55 -23.84
C ALA A 291 6.62 20.96 -24.30
N ALA A 292 6.23 19.79 -23.78
CA ALA A 292 4.98 19.12 -24.09
C ALA A 292 3.75 19.83 -23.49
N ALA A 293 3.92 20.70 -22.49
CA ALA A 293 2.85 21.46 -21.85
C ALA A 293 2.22 22.57 -22.71
N GLY A 294 2.77 22.84 -23.90
CA GLY A 294 2.12 23.56 -24.99
C GLY A 294 1.41 24.88 -24.61
N GLY A 295 2.15 25.99 -24.55
CA GLY A 295 1.56 27.32 -24.35
C GLY A 295 1.41 27.76 -22.88
N ALA A 296 1.61 26.86 -21.93
CA ALA A 296 1.71 27.16 -20.51
C ALA A 296 2.85 28.13 -20.19
N GLU A 297 2.65 28.99 -19.18
CA GLU A 297 3.76 29.72 -18.56
C GLU A 297 4.56 28.75 -17.68
N VAL A 298 5.87 28.77 -17.82
CA VAL A 298 6.79 27.90 -17.05
C VAL A 298 7.50 28.75 -16.01
N ILE A 299 7.37 28.38 -14.74
CA ILE A 299 8.02 29.04 -13.60
C ILE A 299 9.07 28.08 -13.02
N ASP A 300 10.30 28.59 -12.90
CA ASP A 300 11.44 27.87 -12.35
C ASP A 300 11.23 27.49 -10.88
N PRO A 301 11.79 26.35 -10.41
CA PRO A 301 11.78 25.98 -9.00
C PRO A 301 12.42 27.04 -8.10
N THR A 302 11.86 27.24 -6.91
CA THR A 302 12.39 28.20 -5.93
C THR A 302 13.60 27.67 -5.16
N TYR A 303 13.88 26.37 -5.25
CA TYR A 303 15.03 25.69 -4.65
C TYR A 303 15.49 24.52 -5.52
N SER A 304 16.74 24.08 -5.34
CA SER A 304 17.31 22.94 -6.08
C SER A 304 16.52 21.66 -5.78
N GLY A 305 16.09 20.95 -6.83
CA GLY A 305 15.26 19.76 -6.70
C GLY A 305 13.79 20.04 -6.39
N GLY A 306 13.35 21.31 -6.39
CA GLY A 306 11.93 21.66 -6.28
C GLY A 306 11.16 21.43 -7.59
N PRO A 307 9.82 21.48 -7.55
CA PRO A 307 9.00 21.28 -8.73
C PRO A 307 9.02 22.51 -9.63
N TRP A 308 8.93 22.26 -10.93
CA TRP A 308 8.59 23.28 -11.92
C TRP A 308 7.09 23.54 -11.88
N THR A 309 6.67 24.80 -12.01
CA THR A 309 5.24 25.14 -12.07
C THR A 309 4.85 25.53 -13.48
N LEU A 310 3.86 24.84 -14.03
CA LEU A 310 3.17 25.16 -15.27
C LEU A 310 1.88 25.90 -14.91
N VAL A 311 1.66 27.08 -15.47
CA VAL A 311 0.42 27.85 -15.28
C VAL A 311 -0.36 27.80 -16.59
N ASP A 312 -1.65 27.47 -16.47
CA ASP A 312 -2.57 27.47 -17.59
C ASP A 312 -2.59 28.85 -18.29
N PRO A 313 -2.65 28.94 -19.63
CA PRO A 313 -2.63 30.22 -20.35
C PRO A 313 -3.76 31.19 -19.97
N GLU A 314 -4.91 30.67 -19.52
CA GLU A 314 -6.06 31.45 -19.06
C GLU A 314 -5.96 31.78 -17.55
N GLY A 315 -4.99 31.18 -16.85
CA GLY A 315 -4.75 31.35 -15.42
C GLY A 315 -5.69 30.53 -14.55
N ASP A 316 -6.34 29.51 -15.12
CA ASP A 316 -7.37 28.72 -14.46
C ASP A 316 -6.81 27.70 -13.47
N GLY A 317 -5.52 27.36 -13.60
CA GLY A 317 -4.85 26.57 -12.59
C GLY A 317 -3.39 26.21 -12.90
N THR A 318 -2.86 25.29 -12.11
CA THR A 318 -1.43 24.94 -12.10
C THR A 318 -1.20 23.44 -12.21
N ILE A 319 -0.08 23.07 -12.85
CA ILE A 319 0.47 21.72 -12.82
C ILE A 319 1.92 21.81 -12.33
N LEU A 320 2.27 20.98 -11.35
CA LEU A 320 3.62 20.88 -10.79
C LEU A 320 4.31 19.66 -11.40
N VAL A 321 5.50 19.86 -11.97
CA VAL A 321 6.34 18.80 -12.52
C VAL A 321 7.55 18.65 -11.61
N GLN A 322 7.56 17.57 -10.83
CA GLN A 322 8.62 17.28 -9.88
C GLN A 322 9.65 16.35 -10.53
N PRO A 323 10.93 16.73 -10.59
CA PRO A 323 11.98 15.82 -11.02
C PRO A 323 12.40 14.85 -9.92
N VAL A 324 13.07 13.75 -10.30
CA VAL A 324 13.90 12.97 -9.37
C VAL A 324 15.02 13.84 -8.78
N GLU A 325 15.61 13.41 -7.64
CA GLU A 325 16.60 14.21 -6.87
C GLU A 325 17.78 14.72 -7.73
N ASP A 326 18.22 13.94 -8.72
CA ASP A 326 19.32 14.31 -9.62
C ASP A 326 18.90 15.18 -10.82
N GLY A 327 17.62 15.48 -10.96
CA GLY A 327 17.06 16.33 -12.01
C GLY A 327 16.88 15.67 -13.37
N SER A 328 17.18 14.37 -13.52
CA SER A 328 17.28 13.73 -14.83
C SER A 328 15.94 13.41 -15.50
N ALA A 329 14.90 13.14 -14.72
CA ALA A 329 13.60 12.69 -15.23
C ALA A 329 12.43 13.19 -14.36
N VAL A 330 11.24 13.23 -14.95
CA VAL A 330 9.99 13.51 -14.23
C VAL A 330 9.65 12.35 -13.31
N TRP A 331 9.55 12.65 -12.01
CA TRP A 331 9.21 11.73 -10.95
C TRP A 331 7.70 11.71 -10.65
N SER A 332 7.11 12.89 -10.56
CA SER A 332 5.70 13.07 -10.28
C SER A 332 5.14 14.29 -10.97
N VAL A 333 3.84 14.24 -11.22
CA VAL A 333 3.07 15.36 -11.77
C VAL A 333 1.87 15.58 -10.86
N THR A 334 1.70 16.81 -10.38
CA THR A 334 0.56 17.20 -9.53
C THR A 334 -0.30 18.22 -10.26
N VAL A 335 -1.57 17.91 -10.44
CA VAL A 335 -2.57 18.86 -10.94
C VAL A 335 -3.18 19.59 -9.75
N GLY A 336 -3.26 20.92 -9.81
CA GLY A 336 -3.72 21.75 -8.70
C GLY A 336 -2.60 22.12 -7.73
N ASP A 337 -2.90 22.10 -6.43
CA ASP A 337 -1.96 22.41 -5.36
C ASP A 337 -1.33 21.14 -4.75
N ALA A 338 -0.09 21.23 -4.28
CA ALA A 338 0.57 20.11 -3.61
C ALA A 338 0.35 20.08 -2.09
N ARG A 339 -0.11 21.18 -1.47
CA ARG A 339 -0.14 21.29 0.00
C ARG A 339 -1.35 22.00 0.61
N SER A 340 -1.85 23.09 0.03
CA SER A 340 -2.97 23.83 0.65
C SER A 340 -3.66 24.79 -0.33
N LEU A 341 -4.83 25.34 0.05
CA LEU A 341 -5.58 26.31 -0.75
C LEU A 341 -4.91 27.70 -0.82
N ASP A 342 -3.69 27.81 -1.36
CA ASP A 342 -3.04 29.11 -1.58
C ASP A 342 -3.57 29.81 -2.83
N SER A 343 -4.26 29.07 -3.71
CA SER A 343 -4.93 29.61 -4.91
C SER A 343 -6.25 28.92 -5.19
N VAL A 344 -7.26 29.68 -5.61
CA VAL A 344 -8.54 29.13 -6.11
C VAL A 344 -8.30 28.61 -7.52
N GLN A 345 -8.49 27.32 -7.73
CA GLN A 345 -8.28 26.61 -9.00
C GLN A 345 -9.63 26.28 -9.63
N ASP A 346 -9.79 26.45 -10.94
CA ASP A 346 -10.97 25.95 -11.66
C ASP A 346 -10.77 24.47 -12.04
N GLY A 347 -11.21 23.57 -11.16
CA GLY A 347 -11.11 22.13 -11.40
C GLY A 347 -11.82 21.62 -12.66
N ALA A 348 -12.74 22.39 -13.26
CA ALA A 348 -13.35 22.05 -14.54
C ALA A 348 -12.41 22.29 -15.72
N ALA A 349 -11.49 23.25 -15.60
CA ALA A 349 -10.46 23.56 -16.59
C ALA A 349 -9.23 22.63 -16.50
N LEU A 350 -9.09 21.88 -15.40
CA LEU A 350 -7.92 21.05 -15.11
C LEU A 350 -8.10 19.56 -15.50
N PRO A 351 -7.00 18.81 -15.65
CA PRO A 351 -7.05 17.36 -15.89
C PRO A 351 -7.75 16.58 -14.76
N ALA A 352 -8.26 15.38 -15.08
CA ALA A 352 -9.03 14.54 -14.14
C ALA A 352 -8.51 13.09 -14.07
N ARG A 353 -8.67 12.43 -12.92
CA ARG A 353 -8.51 10.97 -12.77
C ARG A 353 -9.89 10.32 -12.84
N GLY A 354 -10.23 9.74 -13.99
CA GLY A 354 -11.60 9.32 -14.25
C GLY A 354 -12.55 10.52 -14.18
N ASP A 355 -13.60 10.43 -13.37
CA ASP A 355 -14.54 11.53 -13.13
C ASP A 355 -14.14 12.44 -11.94
N ILE A 356 -12.99 12.16 -11.31
CA ILE A 356 -12.54 12.89 -10.11
C ILE A 356 -11.66 14.09 -10.51
N ARG A 357 -12.04 15.26 -10.01
CA ARG A 357 -11.45 16.56 -10.32
C ARG A 357 -11.11 17.33 -9.05
N ILE A 358 -10.25 18.34 -9.20
CA ILE A 358 -10.02 19.36 -8.15
C ILE A 358 -11.36 20.00 -7.76
N GLY A 359 -11.57 20.19 -6.46
CA GLY A 359 -12.80 20.69 -5.86
C GLY A 359 -13.88 19.63 -5.62
N ALA A 360 -13.70 18.38 -6.07
CA ALA A 360 -14.61 17.28 -5.72
C ALA A 360 -14.42 16.85 -4.26
N PRO A 361 -15.46 16.31 -3.59
CA PRO A 361 -15.30 15.72 -2.27
C PRO A 361 -14.34 14.54 -2.30
N VAL A 362 -13.44 14.41 -1.32
CA VAL A 362 -12.48 13.30 -1.24
C VAL A 362 -13.19 11.94 -1.15
N ALA A 363 -14.36 11.89 -0.49
CA ALA A 363 -15.22 10.71 -0.46
C ALA A 363 -15.60 10.17 -1.85
N SER A 364 -15.62 11.03 -2.88
CA SER A 364 -15.86 10.60 -4.27
C SER A 364 -14.68 9.82 -4.83
N ALA A 365 -13.45 10.21 -4.49
CA ALA A 365 -12.24 9.47 -4.85
C ALA A 365 -12.17 8.11 -4.14
N ILE A 366 -12.48 8.08 -2.83
CA ILE A 366 -12.56 6.83 -2.05
C ILE A 366 -13.58 5.87 -2.67
N ALA A 367 -14.75 6.38 -3.08
CA ALA A 367 -15.78 5.56 -3.71
C ALA A 367 -15.39 5.07 -5.12
N ALA A 368 -14.68 5.90 -5.89
CA ALA A 368 -14.25 5.55 -7.24
C ALA A 368 -13.05 4.59 -7.27
N PHE A 369 -12.17 4.70 -6.28
CA PHE A 369 -10.92 3.94 -6.18
C PHE A 369 -10.81 3.33 -4.77
N PRO A 370 -11.58 2.29 -4.46
CA PRO A 370 -11.56 1.66 -3.13
C PRO A 370 -10.21 0.99 -2.83
N GLY A 371 -9.96 0.74 -1.55
CA GLY A 371 -8.80 0.00 -1.07
C GLY A 371 -7.53 0.84 -0.85
N GLY A 372 -7.59 2.16 -1.04
CA GLY A 372 -6.49 3.07 -0.77
C GLY A 372 -6.17 3.25 0.72
N THR A 373 -5.33 4.24 1.02
CA THR A 373 -4.83 4.58 2.35
C THR A 373 -5.07 6.07 2.60
N ILE A 374 -5.58 6.41 3.77
CA ILE A 374 -5.66 7.80 4.24
C ILE A 374 -4.36 8.09 4.97
N VAL A 375 -3.66 9.16 4.60
CA VAL A 375 -2.38 9.52 5.19
C VAL A 375 -2.48 10.93 5.76
N ASP A 376 -2.09 11.06 7.03
CA ASP A 376 -1.82 12.33 7.71
C ASP A 376 -0.31 12.39 7.97
N VAL A 377 0.36 13.38 7.38
CA VAL A 377 1.77 13.66 7.68
C VAL A 377 1.84 14.81 8.68
N VAL A 378 1.93 14.46 9.96
CA VAL A 378 1.83 15.39 11.09
C VAL A 378 2.84 16.55 11.00
N SER A 379 4.07 16.28 10.54
CA SER A 379 5.13 17.30 10.53
C SER A 379 4.98 18.33 9.41
N SER A 380 4.34 17.98 8.30
CA SER A 380 4.01 18.90 7.20
C SER A 380 2.55 19.38 7.23
N GLY A 381 1.68 18.73 8.01
CA GLY A 381 0.23 18.96 8.00
C GLY A 381 -0.40 18.59 6.66
N GLU A 382 0.12 17.56 5.98
CA GLU A 382 -0.39 17.10 4.68
C GLU A 382 -1.39 15.97 4.88
N ASP A 383 -2.61 16.17 4.37
CA ASP A 383 -3.69 15.19 4.38
C ASP A 383 -3.98 14.69 2.95
N PHE A 384 -3.94 13.38 2.72
CA PHE A 384 -4.28 12.84 1.40
C PHE A 384 -4.82 11.40 1.42
N TYR A 385 -5.60 11.07 0.41
CA TYR A 385 -5.97 9.69 0.09
C TYR A 385 -5.08 9.15 -1.02
N ALA A 386 -4.40 8.02 -0.79
CA ALA A 386 -3.46 7.40 -1.72
C ALA A 386 -3.98 6.07 -2.26
N VAL A 387 -3.84 5.85 -3.56
CA VAL A 387 -4.16 4.60 -4.26
C VAL A 387 -2.96 4.16 -5.08
N THR A 388 -2.56 2.91 -4.92
CA THR A 388 -1.32 2.37 -5.49
C THR A 388 -1.60 1.29 -6.52
N THR A 389 -0.85 1.32 -7.63
CA THR A 389 -0.88 0.29 -8.68
C THR A 389 0.12 -0.81 -8.41
N ARG A 390 -0.04 -1.96 -9.08
CA ARG A 390 0.89 -3.09 -8.94
C ARG A 390 2.26 -2.80 -9.55
N ASP A 391 2.35 -1.83 -10.45
CA ASP A 391 3.60 -1.40 -11.09
C ASP A 391 4.30 -0.28 -10.30
N GLY A 392 3.80 0.06 -9.10
CA GLY A 392 4.44 1.00 -8.17
C GLY A 392 4.08 2.47 -8.38
N GLN A 393 3.09 2.80 -9.23
CA GLN A 393 2.58 4.17 -9.32
C GLN A 393 1.60 4.46 -8.20
N VAL A 394 1.60 5.70 -7.73
CA VAL A 394 0.71 6.17 -6.66
C VAL A 394 -0.08 7.37 -7.15
N PHE A 395 -1.39 7.31 -6.99
CA PHE A 395 -2.28 8.46 -7.12
C PHE A 395 -2.57 9.02 -5.74
N ARG A 396 -2.27 10.31 -5.51
CA ARG A 396 -2.61 11.00 -4.26
C ARG A 396 -3.67 12.05 -4.53
N PHE A 397 -4.78 11.94 -3.82
CA PHE A 397 -5.84 12.95 -3.78
C PHE A 397 -5.59 13.81 -2.55
N VAL A 398 -4.87 14.91 -2.74
CA VAL A 398 -4.49 15.86 -1.69
C VAL A 398 -5.73 16.61 -1.24
N SER A 399 -5.96 16.69 0.07
CA SER A 399 -7.12 17.35 0.65
C SER A 399 -6.78 18.70 1.27
N ASP A 400 -7.78 19.56 1.42
CA ASP A 400 -7.64 20.86 2.10
C ASP A 400 -7.57 20.75 3.63
N ARG A 401 -7.89 19.57 4.18
CA ARG A 401 -7.99 19.23 5.59
C ARG A 401 -7.96 17.71 5.76
N ASP A 402 -8.09 17.24 7.00
CA ASP A 402 -8.25 15.81 7.31
C ASP A 402 -9.30 15.14 6.40
N VAL A 403 -8.85 14.10 5.71
CA VAL A 403 -9.61 13.31 4.74
C VAL A 403 -10.87 12.69 5.35
N VAL A 404 -10.88 12.40 6.66
CA VAL A 404 -12.05 11.82 7.33
C VAL A 404 -13.12 12.85 7.67
N GLU A 405 -12.84 14.15 7.55
CA GLU A 405 -13.83 15.19 7.80
C GLU A 405 -14.91 15.24 6.71
N ASP A 406 -16.16 15.43 7.16
CA ASP A 406 -17.26 15.74 6.24
C ASP A 406 -16.93 17.03 5.47
N ASP A 407 -17.19 17.01 4.16
CA ASP A 407 -16.90 18.12 3.23
C ASP A 407 -15.41 18.35 2.90
N ALA A 408 -14.48 17.45 3.29
CA ALA A 408 -13.10 17.48 2.78
C ALA A 408 -13.09 17.45 1.25
N VAL A 409 -12.38 18.39 0.62
CA VAL A 409 -12.31 18.52 -0.84
C VAL A 409 -10.91 18.27 -1.37
N ILE A 410 -10.82 17.84 -2.61
CA ILE A 410 -9.56 17.61 -3.32
C ILE A 410 -9.00 18.94 -3.79
N VAL A 411 -7.77 19.27 -3.38
CA VAL A 411 -7.03 20.46 -3.81
C VAL A 411 -5.92 20.14 -4.80
N GLY A 412 -5.49 18.88 -4.82
CA GLY A 412 -4.45 18.37 -5.71
C GLY A 412 -4.69 16.92 -6.09
N ILE A 413 -4.30 16.55 -7.30
CA ILE A 413 -4.18 15.15 -7.71
C ILE A 413 -2.77 14.91 -8.24
N THR A 414 -2.01 14.11 -7.51
CA THR A 414 -0.66 13.70 -7.90
C THR A 414 -0.70 12.32 -8.52
N VAL A 415 0.05 12.12 -9.60
CA VAL A 415 0.53 10.79 -10.01
C VAL A 415 2.05 10.76 -9.93
N GLU A 416 2.60 9.71 -9.34
CA GLU A 416 4.04 9.51 -9.20
C GLU A 416 4.42 8.06 -9.42
N ASP A 417 5.66 7.83 -9.88
CA ASP A 417 6.25 6.49 -9.95
C ASP A 417 7.01 6.23 -8.65
N ALA A 418 6.41 5.61 -7.64
CA ALA A 418 7.06 5.47 -6.33
C ALA A 418 8.30 4.53 -6.32
N THR A 419 8.61 3.82 -7.41
CA THR A 419 9.73 2.87 -7.48
C THR A 419 11.10 3.56 -7.52
N ALA A 420 11.20 4.74 -8.14
CA ALA A 420 12.44 5.53 -8.16
C ALA A 420 12.62 6.39 -6.88
N ARG A 421 11.83 6.17 -5.81
CA ARG A 421 12.03 6.86 -4.52
C ARG A 421 13.38 6.41 -4.00
N LYS A 422 14.15 7.36 -3.48
CA LYS A 422 15.35 7.01 -2.75
C LYS A 422 14.95 6.29 -1.47
N ALA A 423 15.37 5.03 -1.33
CA ALA A 423 15.19 4.28 -0.11
C ALA A 423 15.85 5.03 1.07
N ALA A 424 15.19 5.03 2.22
CA ALA A 424 15.84 5.49 3.44
C ALA A 424 16.96 4.50 3.79
N VAL A 425 18.14 5.05 4.12
CA VAL A 425 19.32 4.28 4.48
C VAL A 425 19.76 4.71 5.87
N PHE A 426 19.77 3.75 6.80
CA PHE A 426 20.36 3.83 8.13
C PHE A 426 21.71 3.13 8.05
N SER A 427 22.80 3.90 8.10
CA SER A 427 24.17 3.39 7.87
C SER A 427 25.16 3.85 8.92
#